data_AF-A0A4Q2A5L0-F1
#
_entry.id   AF-A0A4Q2A5L0-F1
#
_cell.length_a   1.000
_cell.length_b   1.000
_cell.length_c   1.000
_cell.angle_alpha   90.00
_cell.angle_beta   90.00
_cell.angle_gamma   90.00
#
_symmetry.space_group_name_H-M   'P 1'
#
loop_
_entity.id
_entity.type
_entity.pdbx_description
1 polymer ?
#
loop_
_entity_poly.entity_id
_entity_poly.type
_entity_poly.pdbx_seq_one_letter_code
_entity_poly.pdbx_strand_id
1 'polypeptide(L)'
;MSARRLYVGATFTASPLDPLLRAQGFDGVAFTRYNQLLQALLAPDPQYADDATLLLVRLADFVRHEANDRAQAPDALAALLAQRADAWLDALASFAAGRATPPRIVVLPSPSLDARGDALAEACRRLERALLDLPGLRTLEWADFVASSAIAQPFDPVADKLGHVPLTIDGFAAFARWLARRLRSDAGAVGTPTSAHDAPSLARFFERLQLRIASVPLDDEAALAKSARLSHTAATFHLSGHPYLEGDLLDATSRDACGLALTVVDRFGQYGCSGFALVRTDAGLPVLADFVLSCTVLGKQVEHGVLLALAHAAQRAALPAVALDTIHTDGNQPAVDFIDAIAAQARVAIDRSGPCARLRIAPTALADAVLACAKAPQALAATAQALDLAPLFSRSTAHLATHR
;
A
#
# COMPACT_ATOMS: atom_id res chain seq x y z
N MET A 1 21.38 -10.18 28.16
CA MET A 1 20.33 -10.96 27.47
C MET A 1 20.22 -10.38 26.08
N SER A 2 20.33 -11.18 25.02
CA SER A 2 20.23 -10.65 23.64
C SER A 2 18.84 -10.08 23.43
N ALA A 3 18.74 -8.84 22.93
CA ALA A 3 17.45 -8.21 22.66
C ALA A 3 16.65 -9.05 21.65
N ARG A 4 15.41 -9.39 21.98
CA ARG A 4 14.54 -10.19 21.10
C ARG A 4 13.83 -9.29 20.12
N ARG A 5 14.49 -9.03 19.00
CA ARG A 5 13.94 -8.25 17.89
C ARG A 5 13.20 -9.15 16.89
N LEU A 6 12.01 -8.71 16.48
CA LEU A 6 11.14 -9.42 15.56
C LEU A 6 10.72 -8.48 14.43
N TYR A 7 10.94 -8.93 13.18
CA TYR A 7 10.43 -8.27 11.98
C TYR A 7 9.22 -9.03 11.45
N VAL A 8 8.07 -8.36 11.40
CA VAL A 8 6.78 -8.95 11.02
C VAL A 8 6.36 -8.44 9.64
N GLY A 9 6.28 -9.35 8.69
CA GLY A 9 5.70 -9.11 7.38
C GLY A 9 4.28 -9.67 7.30
N ALA A 10 3.30 -8.90 6.82
CA ALA A 10 1.93 -9.39 6.69
C ALA A 10 1.24 -8.90 5.41
N THR A 11 0.36 -9.75 4.85
CA THR A 11 -0.53 -9.36 3.73
C THR A 11 -1.74 -8.53 4.18
N PHE A 12 -1.94 -8.40 5.49
CA PHE A 12 -3.04 -7.71 6.15
C PHE A 12 -2.52 -6.78 7.26
N THR A 13 -3.40 -6.02 7.91
CA THR A 13 -3.06 -5.14 9.04
C THR A 13 -2.67 -5.96 10.28
N ALA A 14 -1.37 -6.12 10.51
CA ALA A 14 -0.81 -6.88 11.63
C ALA A 14 -0.35 -6.01 12.82
N SER A 15 -0.47 -4.67 12.73
CA SER A 15 -0.06 -3.75 13.79
C SER A 15 -0.69 -4.02 15.18
N PRO A 16 -1.91 -4.59 15.32
CA PRO A 16 -2.43 -4.97 16.63
C PRO A 16 -1.54 -5.98 17.39
N LEU A 17 -0.66 -6.71 16.70
CA LEU A 17 0.29 -7.62 17.32
C LEU A 17 1.41 -6.91 18.10
N ASP A 18 1.72 -5.64 17.81
CA ASP A 18 2.86 -4.95 18.44
C ASP A 18 2.78 -4.93 19.98
N PRO A 19 1.77 -4.30 20.60
CA PRO A 19 1.68 -4.25 22.07
C PRO A 19 1.54 -5.66 22.67
N LEU A 20 0.88 -6.58 21.96
CA LEU A 20 0.64 -7.93 22.42
C LEU A 20 1.92 -8.77 22.45
N LEU A 21 2.76 -8.69 21.42
CA LEU A 21 4.05 -9.37 21.35
C LEU A 21 5.05 -8.74 22.33
N ARG A 22 5.07 -7.41 22.47
CA ARG A 22 5.88 -6.75 23.50
C ARG A 22 5.53 -7.23 24.90
N ALA A 23 4.25 -7.39 25.21
CA ALA A 23 3.79 -7.97 26.47
C ALA A 23 4.22 -9.44 26.68
N GLN A 24 4.64 -10.14 25.62
CA GLN A 24 5.22 -11.49 25.69
C GLN A 24 6.76 -11.50 25.80
N GLY A 25 7.39 -10.34 25.95
CA GLY A 25 8.84 -10.19 26.17
C GLY A 25 9.68 -10.05 24.89
N PHE A 26 9.12 -9.45 23.84
CA PHE A 26 9.89 -9.00 22.67
C PHE A 26 10.25 -7.52 22.85
N ASP A 27 11.55 -7.20 22.81
CA ASP A 27 12.06 -5.85 23.10
C ASP A 27 11.86 -4.89 21.91
N GLY A 28 11.82 -5.43 20.69
CA GLY A 28 11.54 -4.68 19.47
C GLY A 28 10.68 -5.50 18.51
N VAL A 29 9.54 -4.94 18.13
CA VAL A 29 8.70 -5.47 17.07
C VAL A 29 8.60 -4.40 15.99
N ALA A 30 9.03 -4.75 14.78
CA ALA A 30 8.95 -3.90 13.61
C ALA A 30 8.08 -4.58 12.55
N PHE A 31 7.43 -3.79 11.70
CA PHE A 31 6.51 -4.28 10.69
C PHE A 31 6.93 -3.82 9.30
N THR A 32 6.67 -4.64 8.28
CA THR A 32 6.59 -4.14 6.91
C THR A 32 5.52 -3.06 6.83
N ARG A 33 5.72 -2.07 5.97
CA ARG A 33 4.67 -1.09 5.68
C ARG A 33 3.41 -1.80 5.16
N TYR A 34 2.25 -1.23 5.45
CA TYR A 34 0.96 -1.79 5.04
C TYR A 34 0.93 -2.03 3.53
N ASN A 35 0.48 -3.23 3.12
CA ASN A 35 0.41 -3.66 1.72
C ASN A 35 1.75 -3.63 0.95
N GLN A 36 2.89 -3.71 1.68
CA GLN A 36 4.23 -3.69 1.09
C GLN A 36 5.06 -4.93 1.41
N LEU A 37 4.43 -6.02 1.85
CA LEU A 37 5.15 -7.25 2.17
C LEU A 37 5.93 -7.79 0.96
N LEU A 38 5.31 -7.88 -0.22
CA LEU A 38 6.00 -8.38 -1.42
C LEU A 38 7.22 -7.52 -1.76
N GLN A 39 7.09 -6.19 -1.65
CA GLN A 39 8.17 -5.24 -1.86
C GLN A 39 9.29 -5.43 -0.84
N ALA A 40 8.95 -5.66 0.43
CA ALA A 40 9.91 -5.92 1.50
C ALA A 40 10.63 -7.27 1.34
N LEU A 41 9.99 -8.27 0.73
CA LEU A 41 10.65 -9.54 0.36
C LEU A 41 11.66 -9.33 -0.78
N LEU A 42 11.34 -8.48 -1.75
CA LEU A 42 12.15 -8.20 -2.94
C LEU A 42 13.28 -7.18 -2.72
N ALA A 43 13.13 -6.31 -1.73
CA ALA A 43 14.19 -5.42 -1.24
C ALA A 43 14.14 -5.38 0.30
N PRO A 44 14.74 -6.38 0.95
CA PRO A 44 14.82 -6.44 2.40
C PRO A 44 15.50 -5.19 2.96
N ASP A 45 14.92 -4.61 3.99
CA ASP A 45 15.53 -3.50 4.70
C ASP A 45 16.74 -4.02 5.50
N PRO A 46 17.97 -3.52 5.22
CA PRO A 46 19.18 -3.96 5.91
C PRO A 46 19.13 -3.79 7.43
N GLN A 47 18.30 -2.86 7.94
CA GLN A 47 18.12 -2.63 9.38
C GLN A 47 17.61 -3.88 10.12
N TYR A 48 16.89 -4.76 9.42
CA TYR A 48 16.26 -5.97 9.98
C TYR A 48 16.91 -7.24 9.44
N ALA A 49 18.13 -7.17 8.91
CA ALA A 49 18.85 -8.31 8.33
C ALA A 49 19.06 -9.46 9.33
N ASP A 50 19.35 -9.12 10.59
CA ASP A 50 19.64 -10.08 11.68
C ASP A 50 18.43 -10.36 12.57
N ASP A 51 17.31 -9.66 12.36
CA ASP A 51 16.11 -9.81 13.19
C ASP A 51 15.34 -11.08 12.80
N ALA A 52 14.79 -11.77 13.80
CA ALA A 52 13.93 -12.92 13.55
C ALA A 52 12.75 -12.48 12.69
N THR A 53 12.47 -13.19 11.60
CA THR A 53 11.40 -12.81 10.67
C THR A 53 10.17 -13.70 10.83
N LEU A 54 9.00 -13.07 10.93
CA LEU A 54 7.68 -13.71 10.93
C LEU A 54 6.87 -13.18 9.73
N LEU A 55 6.40 -14.08 8.89
CA LEU A 55 5.61 -13.80 7.70
C LEU A 55 4.18 -14.31 7.91
N LEU A 56 3.19 -13.44 7.79
CA LEU A 56 1.77 -13.73 7.98
C LEU A 56 1.05 -13.53 6.65
N VAL A 57 0.67 -14.62 6.00
CA VAL A 57 0.11 -14.60 4.65
C VAL A 57 -1.34 -15.07 4.70
N ARG A 58 -2.25 -14.34 4.04
CA ARG A 58 -3.64 -14.78 3.86
C ARG A 58 -3.99 -14.76 2.37
N LEU A 59 -4.42 -15.91 1.83
CA LEU A 59 -4.67 -16.08 0.39
C LEU A 59 -5.78 -15.15 -0.13
N ALA A 60 -6.78 -14.84 0.69
CA ALA A 60 -7.81 -13.84 0.37
C ALA A 60 -7.24 -12.48 -0.02
N ASP A 61 -6.05 -12.12 0.48
CA ASP A 61 -5.46 -10.80 0.22
C ASP A 61 -4.91 -10.67 -1.19
N PHE A 62 -4.62 -11.79 -1.87
CA PHE A 62 -4.09 -11.79 -3.23
C PHE A 62 -5.15 -11.44 -4.26
N VAL A 63 -6.43 -11.66 -3.91
CA VAL A 63 -7.59 -11.47 -4.78
C VAL A 63 -8.70 -10.67 -4.10
N ARG A 64 -8.34 -9.85 -3.11
CA ARG A 64 -9.31 -9.17 -2.23
C ARG A 64 -10.29 -8.28 -2.98
N HIS A 65 -9.82 -7.56 -4.00
CA HIS A 65 -10.64 -6.64 -4.78
C HIS A 65 -11.65 -7.40 -5.64
N GLU A 66 -11.20 -8.42 -6.35
CA GLU A 66 -12.04 -9.25 -7.21
C GLU A 66 -12.99 -10.13 -6.41
N ALA A 67 -12.55 -10.61 -5.25
CA ALA A 67 -13.42 -11.32 -4.33
C ALA A 67 -14.54 -10.41 -3.84
N ASN A 68 -14.35 -9.11 -3.67
CA ASN A 68 -15.47 -8.25 -3.25
C ASN A 68 -16.54 -8.06 -4.33
N ASP A 69 -16.25 -8.38 -5.60
CA ASP A 69 -17.25 -8.43 -6.66
C ASP A 69 -17.99 -9.78 -6.67
N ARG A 70 -19.31 -9.74 -6.45
CA ARG A 70 -20.16 -10.95 -6.46
C ARG A 70 -20.40 -11.49 -7.87
N ALA A 71 -20.17 -10.70 -8.91
CA ALA A 71 -20.29 -11.15 -10.30
C ALA A 71 -19.10 -12.02 -10.73
N GLN A 72 -18.00 -12.03 -9.97
CA GLN A 72 -16.80 -12.77 -10.33
C GLN A 72 -17.00 -14.28 -10.13
N ALA A 73 -16.83 -15.05 -11.21
CA ALA A 73 -16.93 -16.50 -11.17
C ALA A 73 -15.81 -17.14 -10.30
N PRO A 74 -16.10 -18.18 -9.49
CA PRO A 74 -15.10 -18.85 -8.65
C PRO A 74 -13.87 -19.34 -9.41
N ASP A 75 -14.05 -19.89 -10.62
CA ASP A 75 -12.96 -20.39 -11.45
C ASP A 75 -12.03 -19.27 -11.93
N ALA A 76 -12.59 -18.11 -12.29
CA ALA A 76 -11.80 -16.95 -12.68
C ALA A 76 -11.00 -16.41 -11.48
N LEU A 77 -11.59 -16.43 -10.27
CA LEU A 77 -10.91 -16.05 -9.05
C LEU A 77 -9.76 -17.01 -8.70
N ALA A 78 -9.97 -18.32 -8.93
CA ALA A 78 -8.94 -19.35 -8.72
C ALA A 78 -7.77 -19.19 -9.69
N ALA A 79 -8.04 -18.87 -10.96
CA ALA A 79 -7.02 -18.59 -11.97
C ALA A 79 -6.19 -17.34 -11.61
N LEU A 80 -6.86 -16.26 -11.18
CA LEU A 80 -6.18 -15.05 -10.70
C LEU A 80 -5.32 -15.32 -9.47
N LEU A 81 -5.84 -16.09 -8.50
CA LEU A 81 -5.08 -16.45 -7.30
C LEU A 81 -3.78 -17.18 -7.66
N ALA A 82 -3.87 -18.20 -8.54
CA ALA A 82 -2.71 -18.95 -9.01
C ALA A 82 -1.70 -18.05 -9.74
N GLN A 83 -2.17 -17.23 -10.69
CA GLN A 83 -1.31 -16.32 -11.45
C GLN A 83 -0.55 -15.34 -10.55
N ARG A 84 -1.21 -14.81 -9.51
CA ARG A 84 -0.61 -13.83 -8.60
C ARG A 84 0.35 -14.49 -7.62
N ALA A 85 0.10 -15.75 -7.27
CA ALA A 85 0.91 -16.50 -6.32
C ALA A 85 2.34 -16.78 -6.79
N ASP A 86 2.58 -16.95 -8.08
CA ASP A 86 3.92 -17.26 -8.60
C ASP A 86 4.95 -16.21 -8.18
N ALA A 87 4.61 -14.92 -8.31
CA ALA A 87 5.48 -13.82 -7.90
C ALA A 87 5.77 -13.81 -6.39
N TRP A 88 4.84 -14.32 -5.58
CA TRP A 88 5.01 -14.45 -4.13
C TRP A 88 5.87 -15.64 -3.76
N LEU A 89 5.65 -16.80 -4.39
CA LEU A 89 6.46 -18.00 -4.18
C LEU A 89 7.94 -17.72 -4.52
N ASP A 90 8.19 -17.08 -5.67
CA ASP A 90 9.54 -16.69 -6.08
C ASP A 90 10.20 -15.70 -5.10
N ALA A 91 9.46 -14.67 -4.69
CA ALA A 91 9.96 -13.67 -3.75
C ALA A 91 10.26 -14.28 -2.37
N LEU A 92 9.39 -15.16 -1.87
CA LEU A 92 9.58 -15.87 -0.60
C LEU A 92 10.77 -16.81 -0.66
N ALA A 93 10.90 -17.61 -1.72
CA ALA A 93 12.02 -18.52 -1.91
C ALA A 93 13.36 -17.77 -1.95
N SER A 94 13.43 -16.69 -2.74
CA SER A 94 14.64 -15.86 -2.80
C SER A 94 14.94 -15.17 -1.48
N PHE A 95 13.92 -14.65 -0.80
CA PHE A 95 14.08 -14.01 0.50
C PHE A 95 14.61 -15.00 1.54
N ALA A 96 14.00 -16.19 1.62
CA ALA A 96 14.41 -17.24 2.55
C ALA A 96 15.85 -17.70 2.32
N ALA A 97 16.26 -17.87 1.06
CA ALA A 97 17.63 -18.26 0.70
C ALA A 97 18.67 -17.22 1.15
N GLY A 98 18.31 -15.93 1.20
CA GLY A 98 19.18 -14.84 1.63
C GLY A 98 19.26 -14.62 3.15
N ARG A 99 18.58 -15.42 3.97
CA ARG A 99 18.47 -15.21 5.42
C ARG A 99 19.33 -16.19 6.20
N ALA A 100 20.08 -15.69 7.18
CA ALA A 100 20.87 -16.52 8.09
C ALA A 100 19.97 -17.38 9.02
N THR A 101 18.85 -16.82 9.47
CA THR A 101 17.82 -17.57 10.20
C THR A 101 16.61 -17.80 9.30
N PRO A 102 16.16 -19.05 9.11
CA PRO A 102 14.96 -19.36 8.34
C PRO A 102 13.76 -18.52 8.81
N PRO A 103 13.15 -17.69 7.93
CA PRO A 103 11.94 -16.96 8.25
C PRO A 103 10.82 -17.92 8.62
N ARG A 104 9.98 -17.52 9.58
CA ARG A 104 8.80 -18.31 9.95
C ARG A 104 7.59 -17.82 9.19
N ILE A 105 6.78 -18.74 8.68
CA ILE A 105 5.57 -18.41 7.93
C ILE A 105 4.33 -19.01 8.60
N VAL A 106 3.26 -18.21 8.67
CA VAL A 106 1.91 -18.65 8.98
C VAL A 106 1.02 -18.31 7.80
N VAL A 107 0.35 -19.31 7.24
CA VAL A 107 -0.73 -19.10 6.27
C VAL A 107 -2.05 -19.10 7.04
N LEU A 108 -2.75 -17.96 7.04
CA LEU A 108 -4.03 -17.81 7.71
C LEU A 108 -5.16 -18.33 6.80
N PRO A 109 -6.17 -19.03 7.35
CA PRO A 109 -7.36 -19.40 6.62
C PRO A 109 -8.06 -18.20 6.01
N SER A 110 -8.78 -18.47 4.92
CA SER A 110 -9.54 -17.48 4.18
C SER A 110 -11.01 -17.92 4.08
N PRO A 111 -11.79 -17.87 5.19
CA PRO A 111 -13.16 -18.37 5.19
C PRO A 111 -14.06 -17.75 4.09
N SER A 112 -13.77 -16.50 3.71
CA SER A 112 -14.47 -15.78 2.64
C SER A 112 -14.21 -16.31 1.23
N LEU A 113 -13.08 -17.00 1.00
CA LEU A 113 -12.78 -17.72 -0.25
C LEU A 113 -13.29 -19.16 -0.16
N ASP A 114 -13.07 -19.83 0.96
CA ASP A 114 -13.45 -21.23 1.16
C ASP A 114 -14.96 -21.45 0.96
N ALA A 115 -15.79 -20.45 1.32
CA ALA A 115 -17.23 -20.49 1.17
C ALA A 115 -17.76 -20.29 -0.27
N ARG A 116 -16.91 -20.00 -1.27
CA ARG A 116 -17.36 -19.63 -2.64
C ARG A 116 -17.41 -20.77 -3.65
N GLY A 117 -16.88 -21.94 -3.32
CA GLY A 117 -16.98 -23.14 -4.17
C GLY A 117 -15.74 -24.02 -4.17
N ASP A 118 -15.91 -25.28 -4.57
CA ASP A 118 -14.89 -26.33 -4.43
C ASP A 118 -13.62 -26.06 -5.24
N ALA A 119 -13.74 -25.52 -6.46
CA ALA A 119 -12.59 -25.22 -7.33
C ALA A 119 -11.66 -24.17 -6.72
N LEU A 120 -12.24 -23.11 -6.13
CA LEU A 120 -11.47 -22.07 -5.45
C LEU A 120 -10.87 -22.59 -4.14
N ALA A 121 -11.63 -23.37 -3.37
CA ALA A 121 -11.12 -23.99 -2.15
C ALA A 121 -9.94 -24.94 -2.44
N GLU A 122 -9.99 -25.68 -3.54
CA GLU A 122 -8.87 -26.54 -3.97
C GLU A 122 -7.66 -25.72 -4.42
N ALA A 123 -7.86 -24.63 -5.17
CA ALA A 123 -6.78 -23.72 -5.52
C ALA A 123 -6.12 -23.11 -4.27
N CYS A 124 -6.92 -22.74 -3.25
CA CYS A 124 -6.41 -22.24 -1.97
C CYS A 124 -5.59 -23.32 -1.25
N ARG A 125 -6.10 -24.55 -1.11
CA ARG A 125 -5.36 -25.66 -0.48
C ARG A 125 -4.05 -25.97 -1.19
N ARG A 126 -4.05 -25.98 -2.53
CA ARG A 126 -2.83 -26.21 -3.33
C ARG A 126 -1.79 -25.13 -3.07
N LEU A 127 -2.21 -23.87 -3.04
CA LEU A 127 -1.31 -22.74 -2.81
C LEU A 127 -0.82 -22.67 -1.35
N GLU A 128 -1.69 -22.94 -0.38
CA GLU A 128 -1.30 -23.06 1.02
C GLU A 128 -0.21 -24.13 1.18
N ARG A 129 -0.40 -25.32 0.59
CA ARG A 129 0.61 -26.37 0.61
C ARG A 129 1.91 -25.93 -0.08
N ALA A 130 1.83 -25.28 -1.24
CA ALA A 130 3.01 -24.76 -1.92
C ALA A 130 3.79 -23.76 -1.05
N LEU A 131 3.11 -22.86 -0.31
CA LEU A 131 3.74 -21.91 0.60
C LEU A 131 4.37 -22.59 1.83
N LEU A 132 3.70 -23.61 2.38
CA LEU A 132 4.18 -24.35 3.54
C LEU A 132 5.37 -25.27 3.19
N ASP A 133 5.41 -25.81 1.98
CA ASP A 133 6.49 -26.69 1.51
C ASP A 133 7.70 -25.92 0.94
N LEU A 134 7.67 -24.58 0.95
CA LEU A 134 8.76 -23.75 0.41
C LEU A 134 10.09 -23.99 1.17
N PRO A 135 11.18 -24.36 0.45
CA PRO A 135 12.49 -24.53 1.07
C PRO A 135 12.99 -23.26 1.74
N GLY A 136 13.63 -23.42 2.91
CA GLY A 136 14.21 -22.30 3.66
C GLY A 136 13.23 -21.55 4.57
N LEU A 137 11.94 -21.89 4.55
CA LEU A 137 10.96 -21.38 5.51
C LEU A 137 10.75 -22.38 6.67
N ARG A 138 10.43 -21.85 7.84
CA ARG A 138 9.91 -22.62 8.98
C ARG A 138 8.41 -22.40 9.09
N THR A 139 7.63 -23.44 8.91
CA THR A 139 6.18 -23.35 8.99
C THR A 139 5.70 -23.34 10.44
N LEU A 140 4.72 -22.49 10.73
CA LEU A 140 3.89 -22.59 11.93
C LEU A 140 2.45 -22.75 11.46
N GLU A 141 1.92 -23.96 11.63
CA GLU A 141 0.60 -24.30 11.09
C GLU A 141 -0.52 -23.60 11.86
N TRP A 142 -1.51 -23.07 11.14
CA TRP A 142 -2.67 -22.47 11.77
C TRP A 142 -3.52 -23.49 12.55
N ALA A 143 -3.56 -24.75 12.09
CA ALA A 143 -4.24 -25.83 12.78
C ALA A 143 -3.72 -26.03 14.23
N ASP A 144 -2.41 -25.88 14.43
CA ASP A 144 -1.77 -25.91 15.75
C ASP A 144 -2.19 -24.75 16.65
N PHE A 145 -2.44 -23.58 16.07
CA PHE A 145 -2.98 -22.44 16.79
C PHE A 145 -4.41 -22.74 17.27
N VAL A 146 -5.28 -23.21 16.38
CA VAL A 146 -6.68 -23.55 16.71
C VAL A 146 -6.73 -24.65 17.78
N ALA A 147 -5.94 -25.72 17.63
CA ALA A 147 -5.92 -26.83 18.59
C ALA A 147 -5.44 -26.44 19.99
N SER A 148 -4.62 -25.39 20.11
CA SER A 148 -4.00 -24.97 21.38
C SER A 148 -4.53 -23.66 21.95
N SER A 149 -5.51 -23.04 21.29
CA SER A 149 -6.16 -21.81 21.73
C SER A 149 -7.63 -22.06 22.04
N ALA A 150 -8.15 -21.43 23.09
CA ALA A 150 -9.56 -21.53 23.47
C ALA A 150 -10.46 -20.57 22.65
N ILE A 151 -9.99 -20.06 21.51
CA ILE A 151 -10.72 -19.05 20.72
C ILE A 151 -11.67 -19.72 19.73
N ALA A 152 -12.98 -19.53 19.94
CA ALA A 152 -13.99 -20.14 19.08
C ALA A 152 -14.11 -19.44 17.71
N GLN A 153 -14.03 -18.10 17.69
CA GLN A 153 -14.17 -17.28 16.49
C GLN A 153 -13.03 -16.26 16.41
N PRO A 154 -11.86 -16.65 15.86
CA PRO A 154 -10.71 -15.77 15.78
C PRO A 154 -10.85 -14.67 14.71
N PHE A 155 -11.75 -14.81 13.73
CA PHE A 155 -11.88 -13.90 12.59
C PHE A 155 -12.95 -12.82 12.79
N ASP A 156 -12.67 -11.61 12.32
CA ASP A 156 -13.60 -10.47 12.33
C ASP A 156 -13.89 -10.01 10.89
N PRO A 157 -15.00 -10.47 10.27
CA PRO A 157 -15.32 -10.11 8.89
C PRO A 157 -15.65 -8.62 8.72
N VAL A 158 -16.07 -7.93 9.79
CA VAL A 158 -16.43 -6.50 9.73
C VAL A 158 -15.17 -5.65 9.76
N ALA A 159 -14.28 -5.88 10.73
CA ALA A 159 -13.00 -5.20 10.82
C ALA A 159 -12.11 -5.50 9.61
N ASP A 160 -12.17 -6.73 9.07
CA ASP A 160 -11.45 -7.10 7.87
C ASP A 160 -11.91 -6.29 6.65
N LYS A 161 -13.22 -6.10 6.48
CA LYS A 161 -13.76 -5.31 5.37
C LYS A 161 -13.36 -3.83 5.45
N LEU A 162 -13.30 -3.28 6.66
CA LEU A 162 -13.07 -1.84 6.89
C LEU A 162 -11.59 -1.47 6.92
N GLY A 163 -10.77 -2.24 7.65
CA GLY A 163 -9.38 -1.90 7.96
C GLY A 163 -8.37 -2.97 7.56
N HIS A 164 -8.80 -4.03 6.86
CA HIS A 164 -7.95 -5.19 6.55
C HIS A 164 -7.38 -5.85 7.80
N VAL A 165 -8.17 -5.85 8.87
CA VAL A 165 -7.84 -6.45 10.17
C VAL A 165 -8.60 -7.78 10.27
N PRO A 166 -7.98 -8.93 9.97
CA PRO A 166 -8.70 -10.18 9.79
C PRO A 166 -9.13 -10.86 11.09
N LEU A 167 -8.51 -10.51 12.22
CA LEU A 167 -8.74 -11.17 13.50
C LEU A 167 -9.47 -10.24 14.47
N THR A 168 -10.27 -10.85 15.35
CA THR A 168 -10.85 -10.17 16.51
C THR A 168 -9.75 -9.73 17.48
N ILE A 169 -10.07 -8.80 18.38
CA ILE A 169 -9.13 -8.38 19.45
C ILE A 169 -8.66 -9.58 20.27
N ASP A 170 -9.58 -10.46 20.68
CA ASP A 170 -9.26 -11.68 21.41
C ASP A 170 -8.50 -12.70 20.55
N GLY A 171 -8.80 -12.75 19.25
CA GLY A 171 -8.06 -13.53 18.25
C GLY A 171 -6.60 -13.12 18.18
N PHE A 172 -6.31 -11.82 18.07
CA PHE A 172 -4.94 -11.30 18.11
C PHE A 172 -4.25 -11.61 19.45
N ALA A 173 -4.93 -11.44 20.58
CA ALA A 173 -4.36 -11.73 21.90
C ALA A 173 -4.02 -13.23 22.09
N ALA A 174 -4.87 -14.12 21.61
CA ALA A 174 -4.59 -15.56 21.58
C ALA A 174 -3.43 -15.88 20.63
N PHE A 175 -3.44 -15.30 19.43
CA PHE A 175 -2.44 -15.55 18.40
C PHE A 175 -1.05 -15.06 18.83
N ALA A 176 -0.93 -13.87 19.41
CA ALA A 176 0.32 -13.33 19.93
C ALA A 176 0.93 -14.23 21.03
N ARG A 177 0.12 -14.73 21.97
CA ARG A 177 0.56 -15.68 23.02
C ARG A 177 1.06 -16.99 22.42
N TRP A 178 0.36 -17.50 21.39
CA TRP A 178 0.76 -18.72 20.70
C TRP A 178 2.07 -18.53 19.92
N LEU A 179 2.16 -17.47 19.11
CA LEU A 179 3.38 -17.10 18.37
C LEU A 179 4.57 -16.97 19.32
N ALA A 180 4.42 -16.24 20.42
CA ALA A 180 5.50 -16.02 21.37
C ALA A 180 6.03 -17.34 21.97
N ARG A 181 5.17 -18.32 22.24
CA ARG A 181 5.62 -19.66 22.68
C ARG A 181 6.44 -20.35 21.61
N ARG A 182 5.94 -20.41 20.37
CA ARG A 182 6.62 -21.08 19.24
C ARG A 182 7.94 -20.41 18.86
N LEU A 183 7.98 -19.08 18.85
CA LEU A 183 9.19 -18.31 18.56
C LEU A 183 10.30 -18.49 19.60
N ARG A 184 9.96 -18.78 20.86
CA ARG A 184 10.93 -19.03 21.93
C ARG A 184 11.52 -20.44 21.90
N SER A 185 10.73 -21.45 21.54
CA SER A 185 11.15 -22.85 21.54
C SER A 185 12.26 -23.16 20.51
N ASP A 186 12.39 -22.34 19.47
CA ASP A 186 13.22 -22.61 18.30
C ASP A 186 14.54 -21.80 18.23
N ALA A 187 14.95 -21.13 19.31
CA ALA A 187 16.13 -20.25 19.32
C ALA A 187 17.50 -20.96 19.21
N GLY A 188 17.55 -22.21 18.75
CA GLY A 188 18.73 -23.09 18.82
C GLY A 188 19.33 -23.61 17.50
N ALA A 189 18.86 -23.18 16.33
CA ALA A 189 19.37 -23.72 15.06
C ALA A 189 19.85 -22.60 14.11
N VAL A 190 21.15 -22.32 14.15
CA VAL A 190 21.85 -21.45 13.20
C VAL A 190 22.21 -22.28 11.97
N GLY A 191 21.71 -21.89 10.80
CA GLY A 191 22.05 -22.49 9.51
C GLY A 191 22.98 -21.56 8.72
N THR A 192 23.92 -22.15 7.99
CA THR A 192 24.88 -21.43 7.13
C THR A 192 24.18 -20.97 5.84
N PRO A 193 24.28 -19.68 5.45
CA PRO A 193 23.67 -19.21 4.20
C PRO A 193 24.41 -19.76 2.98
N THR A 194 23.65 -20.16 1.95
CA THR A 194 24.18 -20.62 0.65
C THR A 194 23.81 -19.62 -0.45
N SER A 195 24.74 -19.41 -1.38
CA SER A 195 24.85 -18.28 -2.30
C SER A 195 23.79 -18.15 -3.41
N ALA A 196 23.40 -16.89 -3.63
CA ALA A 196 23.01 -16.19 -4.86
C ALA A 196 22.62 -17.02 -6.11
N HIS A 197 21.32 -17.20 -6.31
CA HIS A 197 20.71 -17.19 -7.64
C HIS A 197 20.30 -15.75 -8.00
N ASP A 198 20.17 -15.46 -9.30
CA ASP A 198 19.75 -14.16 -9.84
C ASP A 198 18.45 -13.69 -9.18
N ALA A 199 18.57 -12.83 -8.17
CA ALA A 199 17.51 -12.53 -7.25
C ALA A 199 16.45 -11.58 -7.89
N PRO A 200 15.15 -11.80 -7.64
CA PRO A 200 14.11 -10.86 -8.01
C PRO A 200 14.32 -9.54 -7.25
N SER A 201 14.59 -8.46 -7.98
CA SER A 201 14.80 -7.12 -7.42
C SER A 201 13.50 -6.31 -7.38
N LEU A 202 13.35 -5.42 -6.40
CA LEU A 202 12.21 -4.50 -6.29
C LEU A 202 12.00 -3.62 -7.55
N ALA A 203 13.08 -3.15 -8.18
CA ALA A 203 12.98 -2.37 -9.42
C ALA A 203 12.32 -3.17 -10.55
N ARG A 204 12.81 -4.40 -10.82
CA ARG A 204 12.19 -5.34 -11.78
C ARG A 204 10.74 -5.66 -11.46
N PHE A 205 10.37 -5.73 -10.18
CA PHE A 205 8.98 -5.93 -9.79
C PHE A 205 8.09 -4.78 -10.27
N PHE A 206 8.51 -3.53 -10.03
CA PHE A 206 7.76 -2.36 -10.48
C PHE A 206 7.73 -2.24 -12.01
N GLU A 207 8.81 -2.59 -12.71
CA GLU A 207 8.82 -2.66 -14.18
C GLU A 207 7.79 -3.66 -14.72
N ARG A 208 7.66 -4.82 -14.06
CA ARG A 208 6.69 -5.85 -14.43
C ARG A 208 5.32 -5.67 -13.77
N LEU A 209 5.14 -4.67 -12.90
CA LEU A 209 3.88 -4.41 -12.21
C LEU A 209 2.79 -4.03 -13.22
N GLN A 210 3.17 -3.43 -14.36
CA GLN A 210 2.26 -2.95 -15.39
C GLN A 210 1.23 -1.95 -14.82
N LEU A 211 1.71 -1.05 -13.96
CA LEU A 211 0.88 -0.05 -13.31
C LEU A 211 0.30 0.92 -14.34
N ARG A 212 -1.02 1.06 -14.31
CA ARG A 212 -1.80 2.01 -15.12
C ARG A 212 -2.69 2.83 -14.20
N ILE A 213 -2.66 4.14 -14.39
CA ILE A 213 -3.51 5.09 -13.67
C ILE A 213 -4.33 5.82 -14.72
N ALA A 214 -5.64 5.93 -14.48
CA ALA A 214 -6.54 6.73 -15.30
C ALA A 214 -7.30 7.72 -14.42
N SER A 215 -7.63 8.87 -14.99
CA SER A 215 -8.39 9.93 -14.34
C SER A 215 -9.79 10.06 -14.95
N VAL A 216 -10.75 10.45 -14.12
CA VAL A 216 -12.11 10.81 -14.53
C VAL A 216 -12.48 12.12 -13.84
N PRO A 217 -13.11 13.10 -14.53
CA PRO A 217 -13.66 14.29 -13.88
C PRO A 217 -14.52 13.98 -12.65
N LEU A 218 -14.39 14.80 -11.60
CA LEU A 218 -15.30 14.80 -10.45
C LEU A 218 -16.56 15.62 -10.76
N ASP A 219 -17.31 15.19 -11.77
CA ASP A 219 -18.58 15.79 -12.18
C ASP A 219 -19.74 14.78 -12.22
N ASP A 220 -19.45 13.48 -12.24
CA ASP A 220 -20.44 12.41 -12.15
C ASP A 220 -20.71 11.95 -10.70
N GLU A 221 -21.95 11.56 -10.43
CA GLU A 221 -22.45 11.14 -9.11
C GLU A 221 -21.68 9.93 -8.54
N ALA A 222 -21.27 8.98 -9.39
CA ALA A 222 -20.56 7.79 -8.95
C ALA A 222 -19.10 8.08 -8.55
N ALA A 223 -18.43 8.99 -9.24
CA ALA A 223 -17.09 9.45 -8.94
C ALA A 223 -17.08 10.30 -7.66
N LEU A 224 -18.09 11.16 -7.48
CA LEU A 224 -18.30 11.94 -6.26
C LEU A 224 -18.53 11.03 -5.05
N ALA A 225 -19.48 10.08 -5.13
CA ALA A 225 -19.79 9.15 -4.05
C ALA A 225 -18.58 8.31 -3.61
N LYS A 226 -17.81 7.80 -4.59
CA LYS A 226 -16.60 7.01 -4.29
C LYS A 226 -15.50 7.87 -3.66
N SER A 227 -15.31 9.10 -4.14
CA SER A 227 -14.28 10.01 -3.64
C SER A 227 -14.61 10.54 -2.24
N ALA A 228 -15.87 10.90 -2.00
CA ALA A 228 -16.37 11.23 -0.67
C ALA A 228 -16.11 10.08 0.31
N ARG A 229 -16.53 8.85 -0.03
CA ARG A 229 -16.23 7.67 0.79
C ARG A 229 -14.73 7.47 1.05
N LEU A 230 -13.88 7.68 0.03
CA LEU A 230 -12.44 7.59 0.20
C LEU A 230 -11.91 8.63 1.19
N SER A 231 -12.36 9.88 1.13
CA SER A 231 -11.92 10.92 2.08
C SER A 231 -12.21 10.59 3.54
N HIS A 232 -13.25 9.79 3.81
CA HIS A 232 -13.57 9.31 5.17
C HIS A 232 -12.78 8.07 5.60
N THR A 233 -12.24 7.30 4.65
CA THR A 233 -11.66 5.97 4.92
C THR A 233 -10.15 5.88 4.69
N ALA A 234 -9.58 6.81 3.91
CA ALA A 234 -8.18 6.79 3.49
C ALA A 234 -7.26 7.65 4.37
N ALA A 235 -7.31 7.44 5.70
CA ALA A 235 -6.57 8.27 6.66
C ALA A 235 -5.05 8.31 6.43
N THR A 236 -4.46 7.25 5.88
CA THR A 236 -3.00 7.07 5.74
C THR A 236 -2.37 7.95 4.66
N PHE A 237 -3.10 8.24 3.58
CA PHE A 237 -2.61 9.08 2.49
C PHE A 237 -3.74 10.01 2.05
N HIS A 238 -3.85 11.09 2.81
CA HIS A 238 -4.81 12.16 2.64
C HIS A 238 -4.10 13.45 3.04
N LEU A 239 -3.77 14.30 2.06
CA LEU A 239 -2.93 15.47 2.33
C LEU A 239 -3.58 16.44 3.33
N SER A 240 -4.90 16.64 3.27
CA SER A 240 -5.61 17.56 4.16
C SER A 240 -6.22 16.88 5.41
N GLY A 241 -6.47 15.57 5.35
CA GLY A 241 -7.27 14.85 6.36
C GLY A 241 -8.74 15.31 6.45
N HIS A 242 -9.20 16.16 5.53
CA HIS A 242 -10.54 16.72 5.54
C HIS A 242 -11.56 15.73 4.96
N PRO A 243 -12.52 15.23 5.76
CA PRO A 243 -13.59 14.40 5.23
C PRO A 243 -14.53 15.25 4.36
N TYR A 244 -14.83 14.76 3.17
CA TYR A 244 -15.76 15.40 2.23
C TYR A 244 -17.05 14.58 2.10
N LEU A 245 -18.17 15.30 2.07
CA LEU A 245 -19.42 14.80 1.49
C LEU A 245 -19.41 14.99 -0.03
N GLU A 246 -20.34 14.31 -0.71
CA GLU A 246 -20.52 14.43 -2.17
C GLU A 246 -20.83 15.88 -2.58
N GLY A 247 -21.70 16.55 -1.81
CA GLY A 247 -22.02 17.97 -2.00
C GLY A 247 -20.80 18.88 -1.82
N ASP A 248 -19.90 18.58 -0.88
CA ASP A 248 -18.69 19.40 -0.66
C ASP A 248 -17.74 19.32 -1.86
N LEU A 249 -17.57 18.13 -2.43
CA LEU A 249 -16.75 17.92 -3.63
C LEU A 249 -17.36 18.63 -4.84
N LEU A 250 -18.68 18.52 -5.03
CA LEU A 250 -19.41 19.19 -6.11
C LEU A 250 -19.36 20.72 -5.97
N ASP A 251 -19.50 21.24 -4.75
CA ASP A 251 -19.39 22.66 -4.46
C ASP A 251 -17.96 23.19 -4.64
N ALA A 252 -16.95 22.37 -4.36
CA ALA A 252 -15.56 22.72 -4.62
C ALA A 252 -15.27 22.78 -6.13
N THR A 253 -15.68 21.76 -6.89
CA THR A 253 -15.41 21.70 -8.34
C THR A 253 -16.22 22.71 -9.15
N SER A 254 -17.40 23.11 -8.66
CA SER A 254 -18.20 24.17 -9.28
C SER A 254 -17.63 25.57 -9.02
N ARG A 255 -17.13 25.86 -7.81
CA ARG A 255 -16.63 27.19 -7.43
C ARG A 255 -15.27 27.51 -8.03
N ASP A 256 -14.20 26.93 -7.51
CA ASP A 256 -12.82 27.37 -7.77
C ASP A 256 -11.80 26.23 -7.92
N ALA A 257 -12.19 24.98 -7.67
CA ALA A 257 -11.34 23.82 -7.85
C ALA A 257 -11.63 23.07 -9.16
N CYS A 258 -10.64 22.30 -9.59
CA CYS A 258 -10.76 21.25 -10.58
C CYS A 258 -10.45 19.91 -9.89
N GLY A 259 -11.28 18.89 -10.12
CA GLY A 259 -11.18 17.61 -9.44
C GLY A 259 -11.13 16.44 -10.40
N LEU A 260 -10.26 15.47 -10.11
CA LEU A 260 -10.18 14.20 -10.85
C LEU A 260 -10.22 13.02 -9.86
N ALA A 261 -11.11 12.07 -10.08
CA ALA A 261 -11.06 10.74 -9.48
C ALA A 261 -10.00 9.90 -10.20
N LEU A 262 -9.32 9.04 -9.46
CA LEU A 262 -8.23 8.20 -9.95
C LEU A 262 -8.64 6.74 -9.87
N THR A 263 -8.44 6.03 -10.98
CA THR A 263 -8.58 4.58 -11.05
C THR A 263 -7.24 3.94 -11.34
N VAL A 264 -6.98 2.80 -10.70
CA VAL A 264 -5.69 2.13 -10.78
C VAL A 264 -5.89 0.69 -11.20
N VAL A 265 -5.02 0.23 -12.10
CA VAL A 265 -4.92 -1.15 -12.54
C VAL A 265 -3.45 -1.56 -12.53
N ASP A 266 -3.16 -2.77 -12.12
CA ASP A 266 -1.86 -3.40 -12.33
C ASP A 266 -2.02 -4.89 -12.66
N ARG A 267 -0.91 -5.63 -12.84
CA ARG A 267 -0.97 -7.06 -13.17
C ARG A 267 -1.66 -7.93 -12.10
N PHE A 268 -1.73 -7.43 -10.87
CA PHE A 268 -2.37 -8.03 -9.71
C PHE A 268 -3.76 -7.45 -9.45
N GLY A 269 -4.38 -6.75 -10.41
CA GLY A 269 -5.81 -6.47 -10.33
C GLY A 269 -6.23 -5.06 -10.72
N GLN A 270 -7.54 -4.86 -10.61
CA GLN A 270 -8.19 -3.58 -10.84
C GLN A 270 -8.71 -3.05 -9.50
N TYR A 271 -8.29 -1.85 -9.13
CA TYR A 271 -8.50 -1.29 -7.80
C TYR A 271 -9.70 -0.32 -7.73
N GLY A 272 -10.44 -0.17 -8.84
CA GLY A 272 -11.57 0.75 -8.94
C GLY A 272 -11.16 2.20 -8.71
N CYS A 273 -12.06 3.02 -8.15
CA CYS A 273 -11.70 4.35 -7.67
C CYS A 273 -10.81 4.20 -6.44
N SER A 274 -9.53 4.52 -6.61
CA SER A 274 -8.48 4.32 -5.61
C SER A 274 -7.88 5.63 -5.11
N GLY A 275 -8.39 6.77 -5.56
CA GLY A 275 -7.96 8.08 -5.11
C GLY A 275 -8.67 9.22 -5.80
N PHE A 276 -8.35 10.44 -5.39
CA PHE A 276 -8.75 11.65 -6.11
C PHE A 276 -7.74 12.78 -5.83
N ALA A 277 -7.74 13.78 -6.71
CA ALA A 277 -6.96 15.00 -6.56
C ALA A 277 -7.84 16.24 -6.77
N LEU A 278 -7.63 17.26 -5.94
CA LEU A 278 -8.28 18.57 -6.05
C LEU A 278 -7.21 19.64 -6.22
N VAL A 279 -7.32 20.40 -7.30
CA VAL A 279 -6.47 21.57 -7.55
C VAL A 279 -7.31 22.82 -7.55
N ARG A 280 -6.98 23.78 -6.67
CA ARG A 280 -7.56 25.13 -6.66
C ARG A 280 -6.55 26.13 -7.19
N THR A 281 -7.00 27.34 -7.48
CA THR A 281 -6.11 28.44 -7.87
C THR A 281 -6.03 29.48 -6.75
N ASP A 282 -4.83 29.77 -6.28
CA ASP A 282 -4.53 30.78 -5.25
C ASP A 282 -3.67 31.89 -5.87
N ALA A 283 -4.24 33.07 -6.11
CA ALA A 283 -3.57 34.20 -6.77
C ALA A 283 -2.82 33.81 -8.08
N GLY A 284 -3.44 32.94 -8.90
CA GLY A 284 -2.86 32.43 -10.15
C GLY A 284 -1.89 31.26 -9.99
N LEU A 285 -1.53 30.88 -8.76
CA LEU A 285 -0.76 29.67 -8.48
C LEU A 285 -1.71 28.46 -8.36
N PRO A 286 -1.54 27.40 -9.16
CA PRO A 286 -2.24 26.15 -8.92
C PRO A 286 -1.74 25.49 -7.63
N VAL A 287 -2.68 25.13 -6.77
CA VAL A 287 -2.45 24.49 -5.48
C VAL A 287 -3.15 23.13 -5.50
N LEU A 288 -2.37 22.05 -5.38
CA LEU A 288 -2.92 20.74 -5.03
C LEU A 288 -3.41 20.83 -3.58
N ALA A 289 -4.70 21.10 -3.43
CA ALA A 289 -5.36 21.30 -2.14
C ALA A 289 -5.66 19.98 -1.46
N ASP A 290 -5.93 18.93 -2.25
CA ASP A 290 -6.01 17.59 -1.72
C ASP A 290 -5.53 16.54 -2.71
N PHE A 291 -4.97 15.47 -2.15
CA PHE A 291 -4.60 14.27 -2.85
C PHE A 291 -4.78 13.08 -1.90
N VAL A 292 -5.72 12.22 -2.26
CA VAL A 292 -6.14 11.09 -1.44
C VAL A 292 -5.92 9.80 -2.21
N LEU A 293 -5.34 8.80 -1.55
CA LEU A 293 -5.14 7.47 -2.10
C LEU A 293 -5.59 6.40 -1.12
N SER A 294 -6.32 5.42 -1.63
CA SER A 294 -6.66 4.20 -0.91
C SER A 294 -5.38 3.45 -0.51
N CYS A 295 -5.38 2.91 0.70
CA CYS A 295 -4.29 2.08 1.23
C CYS A 295 -3.94 0.87 0.32
N THR A 296 -4.87 0.43 -0.52
CA THR A 296 -4.68 -0.72 -1.42
C THR A 296 -3.76 -0.45 -2.61
N VAL A 297 -3.53 0.82 -2.95
CA VAL A 297 -2.62 1.23 -4.02
C VAL A 297 -1.36 1.95 -3.51
N LEU A 298 -1.29 2.23 -2.21
CA LEU A 298 -0.12 2.85 -1.58
C LEU A 298 1.11 1.95 -1.66
N GLY A 299 2.27 2.56 -1.94
CA GLY A 299 3.54 1.84 -2.07
C GLY A 299 3.67 1.07 -3.39
N LYS A 300 2.68 1.20 -4.29
CA LYS A 300 2.79 0.73 -5.67
C LYS A 300 3.43 1.76 -6.62
N GLN A 301 3.85 2.92 -6.08
CA GLN A 301 4.26 4.12 -6.81
C GLN A 301 3.10 4.85 -7.53
N VAL A 302 1.86 4.68 -7.07
CA VAL A 302 0.73 5.51 -7.56
C VAL A 302 0.92 6.96 -7.16
N GLU A 303 1.34 7.20 -5.91
CA GLU A 303 1.65 8.51 -5.37
C GLU A 303 2.71 9.24 -6.20
N HIS A 304 3.75 8.53 -6.61
CA HIS A 304 4.80 9.05 -7.48
C HIS A 304 4.26 9.30 -8.90
N GLY A 305 3.47 8.37 -9.46
CA GLY A 305 2.97 8.47 -10.84
C GLY A 305 2.02 9.65 -11.03
N VAL A 306 1.12 9.88 -10.07
CA VAL A 306 0.21 11.03 -10.07
C VAL A 306 0.98 12.34 -9.95
N LEU A 307 1.95 12.42 -9.03
CA LEU A 307 2.71 13.66 -8.82
C LEU A 307 3.62 13.98 -10.02
N LEU A 308 4.19 12.97 -10.68
CA LEU A 308 4.93 13.13 -11.94
C LEU A 308 4.02 13.60 -13.08
N ALA A 309 2.81 13.01 -13.21
CA ALA A 309 1.84 13.46 -14.21
C ALA A 309 1.37 14.90 -13.96
N LEU A 310 1.20 15.29 -12.69
CA LEU A 310 0.86 16.65 -12.27
C LEU A 310 1.96 17.63 -12.69
N ALA A 311 3.22 17.26 -12.43
CA ALA A 311 4.39 18.04 -12.83
C ALA A 311 4.44 18.22 -14.36
N HIS A 312 4.30 17.14 -15.14
CA HIS A 312 4.28 17.21 -16.60
C HIS A 312 3.12 18.04 -17.15
N ALA A 313 1.92 17.92 -16.56
CA ALA A 313 0.77 18.72 -16.95
C ALA A 313 0.99 20.22 -16.66
N ALA A 314 1.58 20.56 -15.50
CA ALA A 314 1.96 21.93 -15.18
C ALA A 314 3.05 22.49 -16.11
N GLN A 315 4.03 21.68 -16.51
CA GLN A 315 5.05 22.05 -17.51
C GLN A 315 4.41 22.36 -18.86
N ARG A 316 3.50 21.50 -19.35
CA ARG A 316 2.77 21.71 -20.61
C ARG A 316 1.91 22.98 -20.59
N ALA A 317 1.36 23.32 -19.43
CA ALA A 317 0.62 24.55 -19.20
C ALA A 317 1.52 25.79 -19.01
N ALA A 318 2.85 25.65 -19.09
CA ALA A 318 3.84 26.71 -18.88
C ALA A 318 3.70 27.43 -17.53
N LEU A 319 3.29 26.69 -16.48
CA LEU A 319 3.15 27.22 -15.13
C LEU A 319 4.53 27.40 -14.48
N PRO A 320 4.83 28.56 -13.87
CA PRO A 320 6.14 28.80 -13.27
C PRO A 320 6.36 28.01 -11.97
N ALA A 321 5.27 27.64 -11.29
CA ALA A 321 5.29 26.88 -10.04
C ALA A 321 3.95 26.15 -9.85
N VAL A 322 3.98 25.10 -9.04
CA VAL A 322 2.80 24.51 -8.40
C VAL A 322 3.02 24.52 -6.88
N ALA A 323 1.92 24.54 -6.12
CA ALA A 323 1.96 24.35 -4.68
C ALA A 323 1.29 23.03 -4.28
N LEU A 324 1.79 22.43 -3.21
CA LEU A 324 1.27 21.21 -2.60
C LEU A 324 0.94 21.57 -1.14
N ASP A 325 -0.35 21.60 -0.79
CA ASP A 325 -0.79 21.87 0.57
C ASP A 325 -0.93 20.56 1.35
N THR A 326 -0.48 20.56 2.59
CA THR A 326 -0.63 19.44 3.54
C THR A 326 -1.05 19.96 4.90
N ILE A 327 -1.90 19.21 5.59
CA ILE A 327 -2.29 19.44 6.98
C ILE A 327 -1.90 18.18 7.76
N HIS A 328 -0.93 18.32 8.66
CA HIS A 328 -0.46 17.19 9.47
C HIS A 328 -1.53 16.77 10.47
N THR A 329 -1.82 15.47 10.48
CA THR A 329 -2.74 14.79 11.41
C THR A 329 -2.05 13.52 11.93
N ASP A 330 -2.59 12.93 13.00
CA ASP A 330 -2.06 11.68 13.55
C ASP A 330 -2.12 10.51 12.55
N GLY A 331 -3.04 10.56 11.58
CA GLY A 331 -3.30 9.47 10.64
C GLY A 331 -2.51 9.52 9.33
N ASN A 332 -2.10 10.71 8.88
CA ASN A 332 -1.58 10.92 7.51
C ASN A 332 -0.06 11.02 7.42
N GLN A 333 0.68 10.50 8.41
CA GLN A 333 2.14 10.53 8.43
C GLN A 333 2.77 10.03 7.11
N PRO A 334 2.28 8.95 6.45
CA PRO A 334 2.85 8.53 5.17
C PRO A 334 2.68 9.52 4.01
N ALA A 335 1.60 10.31 4.00
CA ALA A 335 1.42 11.40 3.03
C ALA A 335 2.40 12.55 3.31
N VAL A 336 2.59 12.92 4.58
CA VAL A 336 3.55 13.95 5.00
C VAL A 336 4.97 13.53 4.67
N ASP A 337 5.37 12.31 5.04
CA ASP A 337 6.69 11.75 4.75
C ASP A 337 6.99 11.73 3.25
N PHE A 338 5.97 11.45 2.42
CA PHE A 338 6.10 11.47 0.98
C PHE A 338 6.40 12.88 0.45
N ILE A 339 5.65 13.90 0.88
CA ILE A 339 5.88 15.29 0.46
C ILE A 339 7.24 15.80 0.98
N ASP A 340 7.60 15.47 2.22
CA ASP A 340 8.88 15.83 2.82
C ASP A 340 10.07 15.19 2.07
N ALA A 341 9.94 13.93 1.65
CA ALA A 341 10.96 13.27 0.84
C ALA A 341 11.16 13.96 -0.52
N ILE A 342 10.07 14.35 -1.19
CA ILE A 342 10.13 15.10 -2.46
C ILE A 342 10.78 16.48 -2.26
N ALA A 343 10.39 17.21 -1.21
CA ALA A 343 10.98 18.51 -0.90
C ALA A 343 12.48 18.42 -0.61
N ALA A 344 12.89 17.44 0.20
CA ALA A 344 14.29 17.19 0.52
C ALA A 344 15.10 16.82 -0.72
N GLN A 345 14.57 15.96 -1.58
CA GLN A 345 15.20 15.57 -2.84
C GLN A 345 15.33 16.77 -3.80
N ALA A 346 14.31 17.63 -3.88
CA ALA A 346 14.32 18.85 -4.67
C ALA A 346 15.16 19.98 -4.07
N ARG A 347 15.56 19.86 -2.78
CA ARG A 347 16.20 20.91 -1.97
C ARG A 347 15.36 22.19 -1.91
N VAL A 348 14.05 22.03 -1.76
CA VAL A 348 13.08 23.13 -1.64
C VAL A 348 12.54 23.15 -0.22
N ALA A 349 12.48 24.33 0.40
CA ALA A 349 11.93 24.49 1.73
C ALA A 349 10.40 24.34 1.72
N ILE A 350 9.86 23.84 2.83
CA ILE A 350 8.42 23.77 3.07
C ILE A 350 8.06 24.87 4.06
N ASP A 351 7.12 25.72 3.69
CA ASP A 351 6.58 26.76 4.57
C ASP A 351 5.61 26.12 5.55
N ARG A 352 5.96 26.09 6.84
CA ARG A 352 5.14 25.46 7.90
C ARG A 352 4.53 26.51 8.81
N SER A 353 3.24 26.37 9.09
CA SER A 353 2.48 27.23 10.01
C SER A 353 1.47 26.39 10.80
N GLY A 354 1.82 26.04 12.03
CA GLY A 354 1.03 25.11 12.84
C GLY A 354 0.96 23.73 12.16
N PRO A 355 -0.22 23.12 12.02
CA PRO A 355 -0.36 21.84 11.32
C PRO A 355 -0.27 21.97 9.79
N CYS A 356 -0.36 23.19 9.25
CA CYS A 356 -0.35 23.42 7.81
C CYS A 356 1.07 23.53 7.28
N ALA A 357 1.30 22.96 6.09
CA ALA A 357 2.57 23.01 5.38
C ALA A 357 2.32 23.17 3.88
N ARG A 358 3.06 24.08 3.25
CA ARG A 358 2.99 24.38 1.81
C ARG A 358 4.36 24.20 1.17
N LEU A 359 4.42 23.33 0.16
CA LEU A 359 5.59 23.18 -0.72
C LEU A 359 5.31 23.90 -2.03
N ARG A 360 6.03 24.99 -2.33
CA ARG A 360 5.98 25.67 -3.64
C ARG A 360 7.20 25.26 -4.47
N ILE A 361 6.96 24.65 -5.62
CA ILE A 361 8.04 24.03 -6.42
C ILE A 361 7.83 24.26 -7.93
N ALA A 362 8.93 24.43 -8.66
CA ALA A 362 8.90 24.50 -10.11
C ALA A 362 8.51 23.13 -10.71
N PRO A 363 7.69 23.06 -11.77
CA PRO A 363 7.26 21.79 -12.32
C PRO A 363 8.40 20.87 -12.79
N THR A 364 9.54 21.41 -13.24
CA THR A 364 10.73 20.63 -13.59
C THR A 364 11.39 20.01 -12.36
N ALA A 365 11.63 20.81 -11.32
CA ALA A 365 12.19 20.32 -10.06
C ALA A 365 11.30 19.27 -9.39
N LEU A 366 9.97 19.41 -9.50
CA LEU A 366 9.03 18.40 -9.01
C LEU A 366 9.17 17.07 -9.77
N ALA A 367 9.20 17.11 -11.11
CA ALA A 367 9.36 15.91 -11.93
C ALA A 367 10.69 15.19 -11.63
N ASP A 368 11.80 15.93 -11.55
CA ASP A 368 13.12 15.37 -11.26
C ASP A 368 13.19 14.74 -9.87
N ALA A 369 12.63 15.40 -8.85
CA ALA A 369 12.59 14.87 -7.50
C ALA A 369 11.75 13.60 -7.40
N VAL A 370 10.58 13.57 -8.05
CA VAL A 370 9.73 12.37 -8.08
C VAL A 370 10.43 11.19 -8.75
N LEU A 371 11.08 11.42 -9.90
CA LEU A 371 11.84 10.38 -10.60
C LEU A 371 13.03 9.87 -9.78
N ALA A 372 13.71 10.75 -9.04
CA ALA A 372 14.82 10.36 -8.17
C ALA A 372 14.37 9.54 -6.95
N CYS A 373 13.15 9.78 -6.44
CA CYS A 373 12.57 8.99 -5.36
C CYS A 373 11.94 7.67 -5.83
N ALA A 374 11.62 7.54 -7.12
CA ALA A 374 10.97 6.38 -7.71
C ALA A 374 11.86 5.12 -7.69
N LYS A 375 11.26 3.95 -7.44
CA LYS A 375 11.98 2.66 -7.45
C LYS A 375 12.13 2.07 -8.85
N ALA A 376 11.33 2.51 -9.81
CA ALA A 376 11.45 2.16 -11.23
C ALA A 376 11.12 3.38 -12.10
N PRO A 377 12.06 4.34 -12.23
CA PRO A 377 11.78 5.64 -12.85
C PRO A 377 11.28 5.54 -14.30
N GLN A 378 11.80 4.59 -15.08
CA GLN A 378 11.39 4.40 -16.48
C GLN A 378 9.94 3.91 -16.60
N ALA A 379 9.57 2.89 -15.80
CA ALA A 379 8.20 2.38 -15.77
C ALA A 379 7.23 3.46 -15.26
N LEU A 380 7.64 4.20 -14.23
CA LEU A 380 6.86 5.31 -13.68
C LEU A 380 6.62 6.42 -14.71
N ALA A 381 7.64 6.80 -15.48
CA ALA A 381 7.52 7.82 -16.52
C ALA A 381 6.48 7.44 -17.58
N ALA A 382 6.48 6.16 -18.01
CA ALA A 382 5.47 5.65 -18.94
C ALA A 382 4.05 5.71 -18.35
N THR A 383 3.88 5.31 -17.08
CA THR A 383 2.58 5.43 -16.38
C THR A 383 2.11 6.88 -16.29
N ALA A 384 3.00 7.80 -15.92
CA ALA A 384 2.67 9.22 -15.78
C ALA A 384 2.36 9.90 -17.13
N GLN A 385 3.01 9.49 -18.21
CA GLN A 385 2.75 10.01 -19.55
C GLN A 385 1.35 9.63 -20.07
N ALA A 386 0.84 8.46 -19.66
CA ALA A 386 -0.49 7.99 -20.04
C ALA A 386 -1.62 8.59 -19.18
N LEU A 387 -1.30 9.23 -18.04
CA LEU A 387 -2.26 9.85 -17.14
C LEU A 387 -2.47 11.33 -17.49
N ASP A 388 -3.66 11.67 -17.99
CA ASP A 388 -4.00 13.07 -18.27
C ASP A 388 -4.52 13.79 -17.02
N LEU A 389 -3.72 14.74 -16.52
CA LEU A 389 -4.10 15.66 -15.44
C LEU A 389 -4.19 17.11 -15.91
N ALA A 390 -4.11 17.39 -17.22
CA ALA A 390 -4.29 18.74 -17.75
C ALA A 390 -5.60 19.41 -17.31
N PRO A 391 -6.75 18.70 -17.18
CA PRO A 391 -7.99 19.31 -16.70
C PRO A 391 -7.87 20.00 -15.33
N LEU A 392 -6.95 19.57 -14.47
CA LEU A 392 -6.72 20.18 -13.14
C LEU A 392 -6.22 21.63 -13.22
N PHE A 393 -5.62 22.03 -14.34
CA PHE A 393 -5.01 23.35 -14.50
C PHE A 393 -5.83 24.32 -15.36
N SER A 394 -6.99 23.88 -15.87
CA SER A 394 -7.84 24.66 -16.79
C SER A 394 -8.16 26.09 -16.27
N ARG A 395 -8.47 26.20 -14.98
CA ARG A 395 -8.75 27.48 -14.30
C ARG A 395 -7.51 28.36 -14.13
N SER A 396 -6.34 27.78 -13.84
CA SER A 396 -5.08 28.54 -13.67
C SER A 396 -4.56 29.06 -15.01
N THR A 397 -4.73 28.30 -16.09
CA THR A 397 -4.37 28.73 -17.45
C THR A 397 -5.24 29.88 -17.96
N ALA A 398 -6.53 29.92 -17.59
CA ALA A 398 -7.41 31.03 -17.94
C ALA A 398 -6.94 32.36 -17.31
N HIS A 399 -6.49 32.32 -16.05
CA HIS A 399 -5.95 33.49 -15.36
C HIS A 399 -4.64 34.02 -16.00
N LEU A 400 -3.79 33.13 -16.52
CA LEU A 400 -2.57 33.54 -17.24
C LEU A 400 -2.89 34.22 -18.58
N ALA A 401 -3.98 33.84 -19.24
CA ALA A 401 -4.39 34.45 -20.50
C ALA A 401 -4.99 35.85 -20.34
N THR A 402 -5.62 36.16 -19.20
CA THR A 402 -6.18 37.50 -18.92
C THR A 402 -5.15 38.55 -18.51
N HIS A 403 -3.91 38.15 -18.18
CA HIS A 403 -2.83 39.05 -17.73
C HIS A 403 -1.64 39.14 -18.69
N ARG A 404 -1.76 38.59 -19.91
CA ARG A 404 -0.87 38.86 -21.04
C ARG A 404 -1.50 39.91 -21.95
#